data_AF-A0A4Q5Y048-F1
#
_entry.id   AF-A0A4Q5Y048-F1
#
_cell.length_a   1.000
_cell.length_b   1.000
_cell.length_c   1.000
_cell.angle_alpha   90.00
_cell.angle_beta   90.00
_cell.angle_gamma   90.00
#
_symmetry.space_group_name_H-M   'P 1'
#
loop_
_entity.id
_entity.type
_entity.pdbx_description
1 polymer ?
#
loop_
_entity_poly.entity_id
_entity_poly.type
_entity_poly.pdbx_seq_one_letter_code
_entity_poly.pdbx_strand_id
1 'polypeptide(L)'
;QMVKRTEAANLHSVPTDCPQRDERMGWLNDMTVRIEQAIYNFDMSRFYHKYLADVYDTQDDQGRITDTAPYKVGGRPADPVSASYLLLAMKSYDFYGNREIIREYYPGLKAWVDYLRSRTKDGIMDYSYYGDWAPPAKFGVSGTSYGALSKDTPGDLISTGFLFHCSQMISRMAGILGHTEDVKNYDALSIATSSAFNRRFWDEKTGGYGSNNQSCNSFALVMGLAEGEKKARSIQSLVQNVIDHDYHLTTGNICTKYLLEALTENGRVDVAYKIATQKTYPSWGYMLEKGATTIWERWEYETGGSMNSHNHPMMGSIGSWFYKYLLGIKPDTNHPG
;
A
#
# COMPACT_ATOMS: atom_id res chain seq x y z
N GLN A 1 -20.15 -0.84 -5.40
CA GLN A 1 -21.07 0.13 -4.74
C GLN A 1 -20.47 0.66 -3.43
N MET A 2 -20.27 -0.16 -2.39
CA MET A 2 -19.68 0.29 -1.10
C MET A 2 -18.37 1.06 -1.28
N VAL A 3 -17.44 0.51 -2.05
CA VAL A 3 -16.15 1.15 -2.38
C VAL A 3 -16.36 2.57 -2.95
N LYS A 4 -17.18 2.71 -3.99
CA LYS A 4 -17.47 4.01 -4.61
C LYS A 4 -18.11 5.01 -3.65
N ARG A 5 -19.04 4.57 -2.79
CA ARG A 5 -19.67 5.42 -1.76
C ARG A 5 -18.67 5.88 -0.71
N THR A 6 -17.81 4.97 -0.27
CA THR A 6 -16.73 5.25 0.71
C THR A 6 -15.76 6.27 0.15
N GLU A 7 -15.35 6.07 -1.11
CA GLU A 7 -14.45 6.97 -1.81
C GLU A 7 -15.04 8.36 -1.97
N ALA A 8 -16.26 8.47 -2.51
CA ALA A 8 -16.95 9.74 -2.69
C ALA A 8 -17.16 10.50 -1.37
N ALA A 9 -17.42 9.77 -0.28
CA ALA A 9 -17.57 10.36 1.04
C ALA A 9 -16.26 10.88 1.65
N ASN A 10 -15.10 10.56 1.06
CA ASN A 10 -13.77 10.88 1.57
C ASN A 10 -12.92 11.74 0.61
N LEU A 11 -13.56 12.43 -0.34
CA LEU A 11 -12.90 13.35 -1.28
C LEU A 11 -13.41 14.78 -1.05
N HIS A 12 -12.84 15.48 -0.06
CA HIS A 12 -13.26 16.83 0.37
C HIS A 12 -12.06 17.78 0.40
N SER A 13 -11.66 18.34 -0.74
CA SER A 13 -10.40 19.11 -0.92
C SER A 13 -9.11 18.29 -0.72
N VAL A 14 -9.12 17.32 0.20
CA VAL A 14 -8.07 16.33 0.49
C VAL A 14 -8.71 14.93 0.61
N PRO A 15 -7.94 13.85 0.38
CA PRO A 15 -8.45 12.49 0.44
C PRO A 15 -8.43 11.98 1.89
N THR A 16 -9.54 12.16 2.60
CA THR A 16 -9.61 11.87 4.04
C THR A 16 -9.63 10.37 4.35
N ASP A 17 -9.15 10.01 5.54
CA ASP A 17 -9.28 8.68 6.15
C ASP A 17 -10.74 8.34 6.47
N CYS A 18 -11.48 9.27 7.05
CA CYS A 18 -12.90 9.12 7.32
C CYS A 18 -13.60 10.47 7.35
N PRO A 19 -14.93 10.53 7.14
CA PRO A 19 -15.63 11.81 7.08
C PRO A 19 -16.37 12.22 8.37
N GLN A 20 -16.48 11.33 9.37
CA GLN A 20 -17.40 11.53 10.49
C GLN A 20 -16.75 11.96 11.81
N ARG A 21 -15.61 11.37 12.22
CA ARG A 21 -15.00 11.66 13.53
C ARG A 21 -14.14 12.93 13.50
N ASP A 22 -13.53 13.27 14.62
CA ASP A 22 -12.62 14.40 14.83
C ASP A 22 -11.21 14.17 14.24
N GLU A 23 -11.15 13.56 13.06
CA GLU A 23 -9.91 13.28 12.32
C GLU A 23 -9.97 13.90 10.92
N ARG A 24 -10.49 13.20 9.92
CA ARG A 24 -10.73 13.72 8.55
C ARG A 24 -9.45 14.29 7.93
N MET A 25 -8.36 13.55 8.04
CA MET A 25 -7.02 13.95 7.63
C MET A 25 -6.63 13.23 6.35
N GLY A 26 -5.82 13.90 5.52
CA GLY A 26 -5.26 13.29 4.32
C GLY A 26 -4.09 12.37 4.68
N TRP A 27 -4.38 11.18 5.22
CA TRP A 27 -3.39 10.17 5.59
C TRP A 27 -2.74 9.55 4.35
N LEU A 28 -1.40 9.59 4.29
CA LEU A 28 -0.66 9.10 3.14
C LEU A 28 -0.65 7.57 3.04
N ASN A 29 -0.62 6.87 4.18
CA ASN A 29 -0.69 5.41 4.24
C ASN A 29 -1.99 4.89 3.58
N ASP A 30 -3.12 5.49 3.92
CA ASP A 30 -4.43 5.22 3.32
C ASP A 30 -4.43 5.43 1.81
N MET A 31 -3.83 6.54 1.37
CA MET A 31 -3.71 6.83 -0.05
C MET A 31 -2.91 5.76 -0.79
N THR A 32 -1.83 5.23 -0.19
CA THR A 32 -0.94 4.23 -0.82
C THR A 32 -1.71 3.04 -1.37
N VAL A 33 -2.74 2.57 -0.65
CA VAL A 33 -3.52 1.38 -1.04
C VAL A 33 -4.71 1.70 -1.93
N ARG A 34 -5.37 2.84 -1.71
CA ARG A 34 -6.60 3.19 -2.43
C ARG A 34 -6.36 3.92 -3.77
N ILE A 35 -5.13 4.37 -4.04
CA ILE A 35 -4.84 5.29 -5.16
C ILE A 35 -5.37 4.82 -6.52
N GLU A 36 -5.23 3.54 -6.85
CA GLU A 36 -5.74 3.01 -8.12
C GLU A 36 -7.26 2.87 -8.10
N GLN A 37 -7.82 2.44 -6.97
CA GLN A 37 -9.27 2.30 -6.83
C GLN A 37 -9.97 3.65 -7.01
N ALA A 38 -9.40 4.74 -6.48
CA ALA A 38 -9.94 6.08 -6.67
C ALA A 38 -9.93 6.48 -8.16
N ILE A 39 -8.81 6.30 -8.88
CA ILE A 39 -8.70 6.58 -10.32
C ILE A 39 -9.73 5.77 -11.14
N TYR A 40 -9.88 4.48 -10.87
CA TYR A 40 -10.85 3.67 -11.63
C TYR A 40 -12.31 4.10 -11.44
N ASN A 41 -12.63 4.84 -10.37
CA ASN A 41 -14.02 5.22 -10.07
C ASN A 41 -14.33 6.70 -10.32
N PHE A 42 -13.32 7.57 -10.36
CA PHE A 42 -13.46 9.02 -10.46
C PHE A 42 -12.32 9.60 -11.31
N ASP A 43 -12.59 10.72 -11.99
CA ASP A 43 -11.52 11.50 -12.62
C ASP A 43 -10.71 12.19 -11.52
N MET A 44 -9.51 11.65 -11.28
CA MET A 44 -8.58 12.12 -10.26
C MET A 44 -7.48 13.02 -10.84
N SER A 45 -7.50 13.32 -12.14
CA SER A 45 -6.42 14.01 -12.86
C SER A 45 -5.99 15.33 -12.19
N ARG A 46 -6.96 16.17 -11.79
CA ARG A 46 -6.70 17.44 -11.09
C ARG A 46 -6.52 17.26 -9.60
N PHE A 47 -7.24 16.32 -9.00
CA PHE A 47 -7.23 16.10 -7.55
C PHE A 47 -5.87 15.58 -7.08
N TYR A 48 -5.27 14.64 -7.80
CA TYR A 48 -3.94 14.11 -7.47
C TYR A 48 -2.84 15.13 -7.62
N HIS A 49 -2.94 16.00 -8.62
CA HIS A 49 -1.99 17.09 -8.75
C HIS A 49 -2.04 18.02 -7.54
N LYS A 50 -3.25 18.47 -7.15
CA LYS A 50 -3.44 19.31 -5.97
C LYS A 50 -2.95 18.63 -4.68
N TYR A 51 -3.31 17.36 -4.47
CA TYR A 51 -2.93 16.65 -3.25
C TYR A 51 -1.42 16.36 -3.19
N LEU A 52 -0.78 16.08 -4.32
CA LEU A 52 0.68 15.97 -4.38
C LEU A 52 1.37 17.28 -3.96
N ALA A 53 0.83 18.42 -4.40
CA ALA A 53 1.30 19.74 -3.96
C ALA A 53 1.15 19.91 -2.43
N ASP A 54 0.00 19.52 -1.86
CA ASP A 54 -0.20 19.58 -0.40
C ASP A 54 0.85 18.72 0.34
N VAL A 55 1.20 17.53 -0.18
CA VAL A 55 2.24 16.68 0.41
C VAL A 55 3.61 17.34 0.29
N TYR A 56 3.94 17.89 -0.88
CA TYR A 56 5.19 18.62 -1.13
C TYR A 56 5.35 19.80 -0.15
N ASP A 57 4.28 20.54 0.14
CA ASP A 57 4.28 21.66 1.09
C ASP A 57 4.58 21.24 2.55
N THR A 58 4.43 19.95 2.89
CA THR A 58 4.83 19.43 4.21
C THR A 58 6.32 19.12 4.31
N GLN A 59 7.00 19.01 3.16
CA GLN A 59 8.36 18.53 3.05
C GLN A 59 9.34 19.54 3.62
N ASP A 60 10.29 19.07 4.44
CA ASP A 60 11.37 19.91 4.95
C ASP A 60 12.66 19.81 4.13
N ASP A 61 13.65 20.64 4.49
CA ASP A 61 14.96 20.72 3.82
C ASP A 61 15.76 19.41 3.84
N GLN A 62 15.38 18.44 4.69
CA GLN A 62 15.98 17.11 4.74
C GLN A 62 15.24 16.10 3.86
N GLY A 63 14.23 16.53 3.11
CA GLY A 63 13.40 15.67 2.27
C GLY A 63 12.32 14.90 3.03
N ARG A 64 12.12 15.17 4.33
CA ARG A 64 11.14 14.44 5.15
C ARG A 64 9.74 15.01 4.91
N ILE A 65 8.79 14.13 4.58
CA ILE A 65 7.36 14.45 4.52
C ILE A 65 6.67 14.08 5.84
N THR A 66 5.38 14.36 5.96
CA THR A 66 4.55 14.02 7.12
C THR A 66 3.49 12.97 6.80
N ASP A 67 3.01 12.24 7.81
CA ASP A 67 2.00 11.17 7.62
C ASP A 67 0.65 11.68 7.13
N THR A 68 0.35 12.96 7.38
CA THR A 68 -0.85 13.65 6.88
C THR A 68 -0.48 14.88 6.09
N ALA A 69 -1.25 15.17 5.03
CA ALA A 69 -1.15 16.40 4.25
C ALA A 69 -2.53 17.05 4.07
N PRO A 70 -2.71 18.34 4.40
CA PRO A 70 -1.83 19.19 5.19
C PRO A 70 -1.51 18.59 6.57
N TYR A 71 -0.33 18.89 7.11
CA TYR A 71 0.10 18.30 8.38
C TYR A 71 -0.69 18.84 9.57
N LYS A 72 -1.28 17.93 10.34
CA LYS A 72 -1.90 18.23 11.63
C LYS A 72 -1.68 17.14 12.67
N VAL A 73 -1.64 15.88 12.24
CA VAL A 73 -1.46 14.70 13.10
C VAL A 73 -0.54 13.67 12.43
N GLY A 74 -0.07 12.70 13.21
CA GLY A 74 0.86 11.68 12.73
C GLY A 74 2.33 12.10 12.82
N GLY A 75 3.20 11.26 12.30
CA GLY A 75 4.64 11.41 12.32
C GLY A 75 5.17 12.50 11.37
N ARG A 76 6.28 13.09 11.80
CA ARG A 76 7.19 13.92 11.02
C ARG A 76 8.61 13.53 11.43
N PRO A 77 9.30 12.64 10.69
CA PRO A 77 9.00 12.12 9.35
C PRO A 77 7.77 11.19 9.31
N ALA A 78 7.16 11.05 8.13
CA ALA A 78 6.16 10.04 7.83
C ALA A 78 6.73 8.61 7.91
N ASP A 79 5.85 7.61 8.07
CA ASP A 79 6.20 6.21 7.89
C ASP A 79 6.59 5.90 6.43
N PRO A 80 7.56 5.00 6.17
CA PRO A 80 7.91 4.57 4.81
C PRO A 80 6.74 4.01 3.97
N VAL A 81 5.65 3.52 4.60
CA VAL A 81 4.42 3.14 3.89
C VAL A 81 3.71 4.31 3.18
N SER A 82 4.10 5.55 3.45
CA SER A 82 3.66 6.77 2.76
C SER A 82 4.21 6.88 1.32
N ALA A 83 4.30 5.76 0.62
CA ALA A 83 4.71 5.66 -0.79
C ALA A 83 3.73 6.36 -1.74
N SER A 84 2.53 6.72 -1.26
CA SER A 84 1.56 7.56 -1.99
C SER A 84 2.17 8.85 -2.51
N TYR A 85 3.19 9.43 -1.85
CA TYR A 85 3.87 10.61 -2.36
C TYR A 85 4.43 10.40 -3.78
N LEU A 86 5.13 9.27 -4.02
CA LEU A 86 5.62 8.90 -5.35
C LEU A 86 4.50 8.33 -6.23
N LEU A 87 3.58 7.54 -5.67
CA LEU A 87 2.50 6.94 -6.45
C LEU A 87 1.57 7.99 -7.05
N LEU A 88 1.34 9.13 -6.39
CA LEU A 88 0.52 10.24 -6.93
C LEU A 88 1.09 10.75 -8.25
N ALA A 89 2.40 10.99 -8.32
CA ALA A 89 3.05 11.41 -9.56
C ALA A 89 3.06 10.26 -10.60
N MET A 90 3.43 9.05 -10.19
CA MET A 90 3.56 7.92 -11.11
C MET A 90 2.20 7.52 -11.72
N LYS A 91 1.15 7.42 -10.90
CA LYS A 91 -0.19 7.05 -11.37
C LYS A 91 -0.85 8.16 -12.17
N SER A 92 -0.52 9.43 -11.91
CA SER A 92 -0.95 10.53 -12.76
C SER A 92 -0.34 10.45 -14.17
N TYR A 93 0.91 9.99 -14.28
CA TYR A 93 1.52 9.70 -15.57
C TYR A 93 0.90 8.45 -16.22
N ASP A 94 0.85 7.32 -15.51
CA ASP A 94 0.38 6.04 -16.06
C ASP A 94 -1.05 6.10 -16.60
N PHE A 95 -1.96 6.79 -15.90
CA PHE A 95 -3.39 6.82 -16.24
C PHE A 95 -3.83 8.05 -17.04
N TYR A 96 -3.09 9.16 -17.00
CA TYR A 96 -3.49 10.41 -17.65
C TYR A 96 -2.42 11.03 -18.55
N GLY A 97 -1.28 10.35 -18.75
CA GLY A 97 -0.18 10.85 -19.56
C GLY A 97 0.48 12.12 -18.99
N ASN A 98 0.21 12.48 -17.73
CA ASN A 98 0.72 13.71 -17.14
C ASN A 98 2.20 13.57 -16.79
N ARG A 99 3.08 13.86 -17.75
CA ARG A 99 4.54 13.89 -17.56
C ARG A 99 4.99 15.09 -16.73
N GLU A 100 4.21 16.17 -16.78
CA GLU A 100 4.54 17.46 -16.17
C GLU A 100 4.58 17.36 -14.64
N ILE A 101 3.62 16.66 -14.03
CA ILE A 101 3.59 16.43 -12.58
C ILE A 101 4.86 15.72 -12.08
N ILE A 102 5.43 14.79 -12.86
CA ILE A 102 6.70 14.16 -12.50
C ILE A 102 7.81 15.21 -12.56
N ARG A 103 7.88 16.00 -13.63
CA ARG A 103 8.91 17.04 -13.81
C ARG A 103 8.89 18.08 -12.69
N GLU A 104 7.70 18.55 -12.31
CA GLU A 104 7.51 19.59 -11.30
C GLU A 104 7.96 19.13 -9.91
N TYR A 105 7.54 17.94 -9.47
CA TYR A 105 7.78 17.46 -8.11
C TYR A 105 9.00 16.54 -7.97
N TYR A 106 9.69 16.20 -9.06
CA TYR A 106 10.85 15.29 -9.05
C TYR A 106 11.87 15.59 -7.95
N PRO A 107 12.30 16.85 -7.70
CA PRO A 107 13.28 17.13 -6.65
C PRO A 107 12.81 16.70 -5.25
N GLY A 108 11.52 16.91 -4.94
CA GLY A 108 10.94 16.51 -3.65
C GLY A 108 10.75 15.00 -3.52
N LEU A 109 10.26 14.37 -4.57
CA LEU A 109 10.13 12.90 -4.65
C LEU A 109 11.49 12.22 -4.47
N LYS A 110 12.51 12.75 -5.14
CA LYS A 110 13.91 12.31 -5.02
C LYS A 110 14.43 12.47 -3.59
N ALA A 111 14.22 13.64 -2.98
CA ALA A 111 14.68 13.93 -1.62
C ALA A 111 14.04 12.99 -0.57
N TRP A 112 12.78 12.59 -0.76
CA TRP A 112 12.14 11.60 0.11
C TRP A 112 12.81 10.22 0.02
N VAL A 113 13.11 9.74 -1.20
CA VAL A 113 13.82 8.45 -1.36
C VAL A 113 15.24 8.51 -0.80
N ASP A 114 15.94 9.63 -0.99
CA ASP A 114 17.27 9.84 -0.41
C ASP A 114 17.24 9.87 1.12
N TYR A 115 16.20 10.48 1.70
CA TYR A 115 15.96 10.42 3.14
C TYR A 115 15.71 8.99 3.62
N LEU A 116 14.82 8.23 2.96
CA LEU A 116 14.56 6.83 3.32
C LEU A 116 15.85 5.99 3.25
N ARG A 117 16.65 6.15 2.20
CA ARG A 117 17.96 5.50 2.06
C ARG A 117 18.87 5.79 3.25
N SER A 118 18.88 7.02 3.75
CA SER A 118 19.71 7.41 4.91
C SER A 118 19.30 6.75 6.23
N ARG A 119 18.08 6.22 6.29
CA ARG A 119 17.48 5.56 7.46
C ARG A 119 17.56 4.04 7.38
N THR A 120 18.62 3.53 6.75
CA THR A 120 18.89 2.11 6.65
C THR A 120 20.09 1.70 7.50
N LYS A 121 20.00 0.53 8.12
CA LYS A 121 21.11 -0.19 8.75
C LYS A 121 21.28 -1.52 8.03
N ASP A 122 22.44 -1.74 7.45
CA ASP A 122 22.74 -2.92 6.61
C ASP A 122 21.76 -3.14 5.44
N GLY A 123 21.20 -2.04 4.93
CA GLY A 123 20.20 -2.02 3.85
C GLY A 123 18.76 -2.30 4.29
N ILE A 124 18.50 -2.40 5.61
CA ILE A 124 17.16 -2.57 6.20
C ILE A 124 16.72 -1.26 6.85
N MET A 125 15.47 -0.85 6.66
CA MET A 125 14.93 0.36 7.28
C MET A 125 14.99 0.26 8.82
N ASP A 126 15.40 1.34 9.48
CA ASP A 126 15.56 1.39 10.93
C ASP A 126 14.28 1.75 11.71
N TYR A 127 13.18 2.04 10.99
CA TYR A 127 11.93 2.47 11.60
C TYR A 127 10.69 2.03 10.81
N SER A 128 9.60 1.88 11.57
CA SER A 128 8.23 1.64 11.11
C SER A 128 7.28 2.04 12.23
N TYR A 129 6.20 2.74 11.90
CA TYR A 129 5.17 3.23 12.82
C TYR A 129 3.86 2.47 12.66
N TYR A 130 3.45 2.14 11.43
CA TYR A 130 2.15 1.53 11.11
C TYR A 130 2.28 0.15 10.47
N GLY A 131 3.20 -0.01 9.51
CA GLY A 131 3.36 -1.26 8.76
C GLY A 131 2.09 -1.71 8.04
N ASP A 132 1.75 -3.00 8.13
CA ASP A 132 0.49 -3.54 7.61
C ASP A 132 -0.65 -3.32 8.63
N TRP A 133 -1.32 -2.17 8.55
CA TRP A 133 -2.18 -1.63 9.60
C TRP A 133 -3.60 -2.21 9.61
N ALA A 134 -4.19 -2.33 10.80
CA ALA A 134 -5.56 -2.82 11.03
C ALA A 134 -5.86 -4.20 10.42
N PRO A 135 -5.04 -5.25 10.70
CA PRO A 135 -5.45 -6.61 10.39
C PRO A 135 -6.64 -7.02 11.28
N PRO A 136 -7.33 -8.14 10.99
CA PRO A 136 -8.37 -8.66 11.86
C PRO A 136 -7.84 -8.85 13.29
N ALA A 137 -8.68 -8.64 14.30
CA ALA A 137 -8.26 -8.48 15.70
C ALA A 137 -7.36 -9.59 16.25
N LYS A 138 -7.54 -10.84 15.77
CA LYS A 138 -6.70 -12.00 16.13
C LYS A 138 -5.23 -11.83 15.73
N PHE A 139 -4.96 -11.06 14.68
CA PHE A 139 -3.64 -10.83 14.09
C PHE A 139 -3.07 -9.44 14.46
N GLY A 140 -3.81 -8.66 15.26
CA GLY A 140 -3.36 -7.39 15.82
C GLY A 140 -2.67 -7.55 17.17
N VAL A 141 -1.86 -6.56 17.55
CA VAL A 141 -1.25 -6.47 18.89
C VAL A 141 -2.28 -5.92 19.88
N SER A 142 -2.77 -6.77 20.80
CA SER A 142 -3.74 -6.36 21.82
C SER A 142 -3.16 -5.32 22.79
N GLY A 143 -3.98 -4.34 23.18
CA GLY A 143 -3.65 -3.38 24.25
C GLY A 143 -2.79 -2.18 23.83
N THR A 144 -2.34 -2.11 22.58
CA THR A 144 -1.61 -0.96 22.03
C THR A 144 -2.22 -0.57 20.68
N SER A 145 -2.09 0.71 20.29
CA SER A 145 -2.49 1.21 18.96
C SER A 145 -3.87 0.72 18.49
N TYR A 146 -4.84 0.66 19.40
CA TYR A 146 -6.20 0.18 19.13
C TYR A 146 -6.26 -1.24 18.51
N GLY A 147 -5.29 -2.11 18.79
CA GLY A 147 -5.22 -3.44 18.19
C GLY A 147 -4.94 -3.43 16.68
N ALA A 148 -4.39 -2.34 16.14
CA ALA A 148 -4.23 -2.15 14.71
C ALA A 148 -2.81 -2.45 14.20
N LEU A 149 -1.81 -2.49 15.08
CA LEU A 149 -0.48 -2.94 14.67
C LEU A 149 -0.51 -4.44 14.39
N SER A 150 0.01 -4.84 13.23
CA SER A 150 0.19 -6.25 12.89
C SER A 150 1.13 -6.91 13.88
N LYS A 151 0.67 -8.01 14.48
CA LYS A 151 1.46 -8.82 15.42
C LYS A 151 2.54 -9.63 14.69
N ASP A 152 2.16 -10.24 13.58
CA ASP A 152 2.99 -11.23 12.89
C ASP A 152 3.59 -10.71 11.58
N THR A 153 3.35 -9.45 11.20
CA THR A 153 3.94 -8.84 9.99
C THR A 153 4.97 -7.80 10.41
N PRO A 154 6.29 -8.07 10.28
CA PRO A 154 7.32 -7.15 10.75
C PRO A 154 7.25 -5.79 10.04
N GLY A 155 7.27 -4.70 10.81
CA GLY A 155 7.24 -3.35 10.24
C GLY A 155 8.49 -3.03 9.43
N ASP A 156 9.67 -3.52 9.84
CA ASP A 156 10.93 -3.36 9.10
C ASP A 156 10.89 -4.07 7.74
N LEU A 157 10.17 -5.19 7.62
CA LEU A 157 9.91 -5.85 6.34
C LEU A 157 9.09 -4.92 5.42
N ILE A 158 7.96 -4.41 5.90
CA ILE A 158 7.10 -3.54 5.10
C ILE A 158 7.84 -2.25 4.69
N SER A 159 8.48 -1.57 5.65
CA SER A 159 9.25 -0.35 5.39
C SER A 159 10.37 -0.57 4.38
N THR A 160 11.13 -1.68 4.50
CA THR A 160 12.24 -1.98 3.59
C THR A 160 11.76 -2.29 2.18
N GLY A 161 10.64 -3.01 2.03
CA GLY A 161 10.06 -3.24 0.70
C GLY A 161 9.50 -1.96 0.07
N PHE A 162 8.99 -1.00 0.87
CA PHE A 162 8.60 0.30 0.33
C PHE A 162 9.81 1.16 -0.07
N LEU A 163 10.95 1.09 0.60
CA LEU A 163 12.20 1.69 0.10
C LEU A 163 12.57 1.11 -1.27
N PHE A 164 12.52 -0.23 -1.40
CA PHE A 164 12.75 -0.90 -2.68
C PHE A 164 11.78 -0.39 -3.76
N HIS A 165 10.48 -0.38 -3.49
CA HIS A 165 9.48 0.07 -4.44
C HIS A 165 9.65 1.54 -4.83
N CYS A 166 9.91 2.41 -3.85
CA CYS A 166 10.17 3.83 -4.10
C CYS A 166 11.44 4.05 -4.92
N SER A 167 12.49 3.26 -4.71
CA SER A 167 13.72 3.32 -5.52
C SER A 167 13.47 2.95 -6.99
N GLN A 168 12.63 1.94 -7.26
CA GLN A 168 12.22 1.61 -8.63
C GLN A 168 11.37 2.70 -9.25
N MET A 169 10.42 3.27 -8.50
CA MET A 169 9.56 4.34 -8.99
C MET A 169 10.37 5.59 -9.34
N ILE A 170 11.27 6.05 -8.47
CA ILE A 170 12.07 7.24 -8.75
C ILE A 170 13.07 6.99 -9.88
N SER A 171 13.62 5.78 -10.02
CA SER A 171 14.43 5.41 -11.20
C SER A 171 13.62 5.51 -12.50
N ARG A 172 12.38 4.98 -12.51
CA ARG A 172 11.49 5.11 -13.66
C ARG A 172 11.15 6.57 -13.99
N MET A 173 10.88 7.39 -12.98
CA MET A 173 10.65 8.84 -13.15
C MET A 173 11.90 9.53 -13.74
N ALA A 174 13.09 9.19 -13.23
CA ALA A 174 14.36 9.69 -13.76
C ALA A 174 14.51 9.35 -15.25
N GLY A 175 14.16 8.13 -15.65
CA GLY A 175 14.13 7.70 -17.04
C GLY A 175 13.18 8.51 -17.91
N ILE A 176 11.96 8.78 -17.43
CA ILE A 176 10.97 9.63 -18.12
C ILE A 176 11.48 11.07 -18.34
N LEU A 177 12.30 11.58 -17.41
CA LEU A 177 12.90 12.91 -17.50
C LEU A 177 14.25 12.94 -18.23
N GLY A 178 14.85 11.78 -18.52
CA GLY A 178 16.17 11.68 -19.14
C GLY A 178 17.34 11.86 -18.16
N HIS A 179 17.12 11.74 -16.85
CA HIS A 179 18.14 11.84 -15.81
C HIS A 179 18.92 10.52 -15.67
N THR A 180 19.81 10.24 -16.63
CA THR A 180 20.49 8.93 -16.73
C THR A 180 21.34 8.55 -15.53
N GLU A 181 21.91 9.53 -14.82
CA GLU A 181 22.72 9.24 -13.63
C GLU A 181 21.86 8.84 -12.43
N ASP A 182 20.71 9.49 -12.27
CA ASP A 182 19.74 9.11 -11.24
C ASP A 182 19.18 7.70 -11.50
N VAL A 183 18.90 7.33 -12.76
CA VAL A 183 18.50 5.95 -13.12
C VAL A 183 19.52 4.94 -12.59
N LYS A 184 20.81 5.12 -12.91
CA LYS A 184 21.87 4.22 -12.43
C LYS A 184 21.94 4.16 -10.90
N ASN A 185 21.85 5.30 -10.23
CA ASN A 185 21.94 5.39 -8.78
C ASN A 185 20.78 4.68 -8.08
N TYR A 186 19.55 4.89 -8.56
CA TYR A 186 18.36 4.31 -7.94
C TYR A 186 18.14 2.85 -8.33
N ASP A 187 18.58 2.41 -9.51
CA ASP A 187 18.67 0.98 -9.85
C ASP A 187 19.65 0.25 -8.93
N ALA A 188 20.82 0.84 -8.68
CA ALA A 188 21.80 0.28 -7.74
C ALA A 188 21.24 0.21 -6.31
N LEU A 189 20.50 1.24 -5.86
CA LEU A 189 19.80 1.22 -4.58
C LEU A 189 18.76 0.08 -4.53
N SER A 190 17.93 -0.05 -5.56
CA SER A 190 16.93 -1.10 -5.67
C SER A 190 17.54 -2.50 -5.55
N ILE A 191 18.62 -2.77 -6.29
CA ILE A 191 19.34 -4.05 -6.25
C ILE A 191 19.92 -4.32 -4.85
N ALA A 192 20.54 -3.32 -4.24
CA ALA A 192 21.13 -3.44 -2.91
C ALA A 192 20.06 -3.70 -1.83
N THR A 193 18.94 -2.97 -1.88
CA THR A 193 17.81 -3.15 -0.95
C THR A 193 17.14 -4.51 -1.14
N SER A 194 16.92 -4.98 -2.37
CA SER A 194 16.37 -6.33 -2.61
C SER A 194 17.29 -7.42 -2.05
N SER A 195 18.61 -7.26 -2.25
CA SER A 195 19.60 -8.18 -1.69
C SER A 195 19.56 -8.20 -0.16
N ALA A 196 19.48 -7.04 0.48
CA ALA A 196 19.37 -6.93 1.94
C ALA A 196 18.07 -7.54 2.47
N PHE A 197 16.94 -7.21 1.83
CA PHE A 197 15.63 -7.74 2.14
C PHE A 197 15.63 -9.28 2.09
N ASN A 198 16.15 -9.85 1.00
CA ASN A 198 16.24 -11.30 0.83
C ASN A 198 17.16 -11.96 1.86
N ARG A 199 18.28 -11.35 2.25
CA ARG A 199 19.13 -11.90 3.32
C ARG A 199 18.43 -11.89 4.68
N ARG A 200 17.64 -10.85 4.95
CA ARG A 200 17.05 -10.60 6.28
C ARG A 200 15.75 -11.36 6.51
N PHE A 201 14.91 -11.48 5.48
CA PHE A 201 13.52 -11.90 5.62
C PHE A 201 13.18 -13.22 4.93
N TRP A 202 13.99 -13.72 3.99
CA TRP A 202 13.78 -15.05 3.41
C TRP A 202 14.21 -16.14 4.38
N ASP A 203 13.34 -17.13 4.61
CA ASP A 203 13.68 -18.34 5.34
C ASP A 203 13.70 -19.56 4.40
N GLU A 204 14.91 -20.09 4.22
CA GLU A 204 15.17 -21.23 3.35
C GLU A 204 14.48 -22.52 3.81
N LYS A 205 14.20 -22.68 5.12
CA LYS A 205 13.56 -23.90 5.63
C LYS A 205 12.05 -23.87 5.41
N THR A 206 11.41 -22.76 5.76
CA THR A 206 9.95 -22.62 5.64
C THR A 206 9.52 -22.29 4.22
N GLY A 207 10.39 -21.68 3.40
CA GLY A 207 10.07 -21.33 2.02
C GLY A 207 9.13 -20.13 1.92
N GLY A 208 9.44 -19.08 2.67
CA GLY A 208 8.66 -17.85 2.68
C GLY A 208 9.39 -16.69 3.33
N TYR A 209 8.70 -15.55 3.39
CA TYR A 209 9.24 -14.32 3.96
C TYR A 209 8.68 -14.02 5.35
N GLY A 210 9.49 -13.45 6.23
CA GLY A 210 9.09 -12.99 7.56
C GLY A 210 8.49 -14.12 8.40
N SER A 211 7.23 -13.96 8.80
CA SER A 211 6.47 -14.97 9.56
C SER A 211 5.78 -16.02 8.68
N ASN A 212 6.06 -16.02 7.37
CA ASN A 212 5.43 -16.88 6.37
C ASN A 212 3.88 -16.76 6.32
N ASN A 213 3.35 -15.57 6.60
CA ASN A 213 1.91 -15.27 6.58
C ASN A 213 1.46 -14.67 5.23
N GLN A 214 0.15 -14.41 5.10
CA GLN A 214 -0.42 -13.77 3.90
C GLN A 214 0.27 -12.45 3.55
N SER A 215 0.49 -11.59 4.54
CA SER A 215 1.07 -10.25 4.34
C SER A 215 2.50 -10.30 3.83
N CYS A 216 3.40 -11.03 4.50
CA CYS A 216 4.81 -11.07 4.17
C CYS A 216 5.05 -11.61 2.76
N ASN A 217 4.38 -12.73 2.41
CA ASN A 217 4.57 -13.36 1.11
C ASN A 217 3.88 -12.59 -0.03
N SER A 218 2.65 -12.10 0.17
CA SER A 218 1.97 -11.30 -0.87
C SER A 218 2.70 -10.00 -1.16
N PHE A 219 3.20 -9.31 -0.12
CA PHE A 219 3.99 -8.11 -0.27
C PHE A 219 5.30 -8.38 -1.03
N ALA A 220 6.06 -9.40 -0.64
CA ALA A 220 7.31 -9.75 -1.34
C ALA A 220 7.08 -10.12 -2.82
N LEU A 221 5.96 -10.80 -3.13
CA LEU A 221 5.57 -11.15 -4.49
C LEU A 221 5.19 -9.93 -5.34
N VAL A 222 4.30 -9.06 -4.83
CA VAL A 222 3.84 -7.86 -5.58
C VAL A 222 4.96 -6.85 -5.77
N MET A 223 5.82 -6.68 -4.77
CA MET A 223 6.98 -5.80 -4.91
C MET A 223 8.01 -6.36 -5.89
N GLY A 224 7.97 -7.65 -6.27
CA GLY A 224 9.00 -8.26 -7.10
C GLY A 224 10.30 -8.56 -6.35
N LEU A 225 10.23 -8.71 -5.03
CA LEU A 225 11.38 -9.08 -4.18
C LEU A 225 11.65 -10.59 -4.17
N ALA A 226 10.64 -11.38 -4.53
CA ALA A 226 10.72 -12.83 -4.67
C ALA A 226 10.89 -13.23 -6.14
N GLU A 227 12.04 -13.81 -6.47
CA GLU A 227 12.40 -14.25 -7.81
C GLU A 227 12.77 -15.75 -7.84
N GLY A 228 12.79 -16.35 -9.04
CA GLY A 228 13.20 -17.73 -9.27
C GLY A 228 12.46 -18.74 -8.36
N GLU A 229 13.22 -19.59 -7.68
CA GLU A 229 12.67 -20.60 -6.76
C GLU A 229 11.94 -19.97 -5.57
N LYS A 230 12.45 -18.85 -5.04
CA LYS A 230 11.81 -18.15 -3.91
C LYS A 230 10.41 -17.68 -4.26
N LYS A 231 10.21 -17.22 -5.50
CA LYS A 231 8.89 -16.85 -6.02
C LYS A 231 7.94 -18.04 -5.99
N ALA A 232 8.34 -19.17 -6.57
CA ALA A 232 7.51 -20.38 -6.63
C ALA A 232 7.12 -20.87 -5.23
N ARG A 233 8.08 -20.92 -4.31
CA ARG A 233 7.85 -21.34 -2.92
C ARG A 233 6.99 -20.34 -2.14
N SER A 234 7.18 -19.04 -2.33
CA SER A 234 6.32 -18.01 -1.72
C SER A 234 4.88 -18.10 -2.20
N ILE A 235 4.64 -18.40 -3.49
CA ILE A 235 3.29 -18.63 -4.02
C ILE A 235 2.65 -19.85 -3.35
N GLN A 236 3.39 -20.95 -3.22
CA GLN A 236 2.91 -22.15 -2.55
C GLN A 236 2.56 -21.88 -1.08
N SER A 237 3.47 -21.26 -0.33
CA SER A 237 3.27 -20.87 1.06
C SER A 237 2.09 -19.92 1.23
N LEU A 238 1.95 -18.92 0.35
CA LEU A 238 0.84 -17.97 0.37
C LEU A 238 -0.51 -18.68 0.17
N VAL A 239 -0.61 -19.55 -0.83
CA VAL A 239 -1.87 -20.28 -1.07
C VAL A 239 -2.19 -21.19 0.09
N GLN A 240 -1.22 -21.96 0.59
CA GLN A 240 -1.46 -22.86 1.71
C GLN A 240 -1.93 -22.08 2.94
N ASN A 241 -1.29 -20.95 3.24
CA ASN A 241 -1.70 -20.10 4.35
C ASN A 241 -3.13 -19.55 4.20
N VAL A 242 -3.56 -19.19 2.98
CA VAL A 242 -4.95 -18.80 2.72
C VAL A 242 -5.92 -19.97 2.95
N ILE A 243 -5.58 -21.17 2.47
CA ILE A 243 -6.41 -22.38 2.65
C ILE A 243 -6.53 -22.74 4.14
N ASP A 244 -5.44 -22.65 4.90
CA ASP A 244 -5.41 -22.93 6.34
C ASP A 244 -6.27 -21.94 7.14
N HIS A 245 -6.54 -20.75 6.58
CA HIS A 245 -7.46 -19.76 7.12
C HIS A 245 -8.84 -19.81 6.46
N ASP A 246 -9.18 -20.93 5.83
CA ASP A 246 -10.48 -21.14 5.15
C ASP A 246 -10.84 -19.99 4.19
N TYR A 247 -9.85 -19.51 3.43
CA TYR A 247 -9.99 -18.41 2.48
C TYR A 247 -10.38 -17.06 3.10
N HIS A 248 -10.10 -16.84 4.39
CA HIS A 248 -10.31 -15.56 5.05
C HIS A 248 -9.04 -14.70 5.07
N LEU A 249 -9.26 -13.38 5.18
CA LEU A 249 -8.20 -12.39 5.26
C LEU A 249 -7.49 -12.48 6.61
N THR A 250 -6.16 -12.35 6.60
CA THR A 250 -5.36 -12.11 7.82
C THR A 250 -4.54 -10.83 7.73
N THR A 251 -4.72 -10.07 6.66
CA THR A 251 -3.89 -8.93 6.27
C THR A 251 -4.44 -7.61 6.82
N GLY A 252 -3.53 -6.65 7.03
CA GLY A 252 -3.86 -5.25 7.22
C GLY A 252 -4.15 -4.53 5.89
N ASN A 253 -4.22 -3.21 5.94
CA ASN A 253 -4.63 -2.36 4.83
C ASN A 253 -3.72 -2.52 3.60
N ILE A 254 -2.41 -2.46 3.80
CA ILE A 254 -1.39 -2.58 2.76
C ILE A 254 -1.53 -3.93 2.06
N CYS A 255 -1.46 -5.01 2.83
CA CYS A 255 -1.36 -6.34 2.24
C CYS A 255 -2.71 -6.91 1.82
N THR A 256 -3.85 -6.34 2.25
CA THR A 256 -5.17 -6.71 1.74
C THR A 256 -5.27 -6.45 0.23
N LYS A 257 -4.73 -5.31 -0.25
CA LYS A 257 -4.60 -5.04 -1.69
C LYS A 257 -3.70 -6.09 -2.35
N TYR A 258 -2.50 -6.25 -1.82
CA TYR A 258 -1.46 -7.04 -2.45
C TYR A 258 -1.72 -8.54 -2.43
N LEU A 259 -2.49 -9.05 -1.48
CA LEU A 259 -2.90 -10.45 -1.43
C LEU A 259 -3.67 -10.87 -2.68
N LEU A 260 -4.71 -10.10 -3.05
CA LEU A 260 -5.52 -10.41 -4.22
C LEU A 260 -4.70 -10.27 -5.52
N GLU A 261 -3.85 -9.25 -5.60
CA GLU A 261 -2.98 -9.03 -6.76
C GLU A 261 -1.92 -10.13 -6.88
N ALA A 262 -1.20 -10.47 -5.81
CA ALA A 262 -0.20 -11.53 -5.76
C ALA A 262 -0.79 -12.87 -6.22
N LEU A 263 -1.93 -13.26 -5.66
CA LEU A 263 -2.59 -14.51 -6.05
C LEU A 263 -2.97 -14.51 -7.53
N THR A 264 -3.55 -13.41 -8.01
CA THR A 264 -4.06 -13.33 -9.39
C THR A 264 -2.94 -13.29 -10.42
N GLU A 265 -1.92 -12.47 -10.21
CA GLU A 265 -0.77 -12.33 -11.12
C GLU A 265 0.09 -13.61 -11.17
N ASN A 266 -0.03 -14.48 -10.18
CA ASN A 266 0.67 -15.76 -10.12
C ASN A 266 -0.26 -16.96 -10.40
N GLY A 267 -1.34 -16.74 -11.16
CA GLY A 267 -2.19 -17.82 -11.70
C GLY A 267 -3.16 -18.44 -10.70
N ARG A 268 -3.34 -17.84 -9.52
CA ARG A 268 -4.22 -18.30 -8.45
C ARG A 268 -5.44 -17.40 -8.24
N VAL A 269 -6.02 -16.96 -9.36
CA VAL A 269 -7.27 -16.19 -9.38
C VAL A 269 -8.43 -16.95 -8.72
N ASP A 270 -8.40 -18.29 -8.76
CA ASP A 270 -9.35 -19.17 -8.06
C ASP A 270 -9.36 -18.91 -6.55
N VAL A 271 -8.18 -18.74 -5.95
CA VAL A 271 -8.01 -18.47 -4.52
C VAL A 271 -8.41 -17.03 -4.21
N ALA A 272 -7.95 -16.06 -5.00
CA ALA A 272 -8.30 -14.65 -4.83
C ALA A 272 -9.83 -14.45 -4.88
N TYR A 273 -10.51 -15.11 -5.81
CA TYR A 273 -11.96 -15.04 -5.93
C TYR A 273 -12.68 -15.63 -4.71
N LYS A 274 -12.20 -16.77 -4.15
CA LYS A 274 -12.77 -17.34 -2.92
C LYS A 274 -12.66 -16.40 -1.73
N ILE A 275 -11.53 -15.68 -1.59
CA ILE A 275 -11.36 -14.65 -0.56
C ILE A 275 -12.36 -13.50 -0.79
N ALA A 276 -12.40 -12.96 -2.01
CA ALA A 276 -13.24 -11.82 -2.37
C ALA A 276 -14.75 -12.09 -2.19
N THR A 277 -15.16 -13.35 -2.22
CA THR A 277 -16.56 -13.79 -2.10
C THR A 277 -16.92 -14.34 -0.72
N GLN A 278 -16.00 -14.34 0.25
CA GLN A 278 -16.34 -14.73 1.63
C GLN A 278 -17.39 -13.81 2.24
N LYS A 279 -18.25 -14.42 3.06
CA LYS A 279 -19.35 -13.75 3.78
C LYS A 279 -19.18 -13.77 5.29
N THR A 280 -18.34 -14.67 5.80
CA THR A 280 -18.04 -14.80 7.22
C THR A 280 -16.86 -13.92 7.62
N TYR A 281 -16.77 -13.58 8.90
CA TYR A 281 -15.68 -12.75 9.42
C TYR A 281 -14.33 -13.49 9.35
N PRO A 282 -13.23 -12.81 8.97
CA PRO A 282 -13.13 -11.46 8.40
C PRO A 282 -13.26 -11.45 6.85
N SER A 283 -14.18 -10.62 6.32
CA SER A 283 -14.35 -10.43 4.88
C SER A 283 -15.15 -9.17 4.54
N TRP A 284 -15.10 -8.71 3.28
CA TRP A 284 -16.01 -7.67 2.80
C TRP A 284 -17.47 -8.13 2.82
N GLY A 285 -17.73 -9.41 2.55
CA GLY A 285 -19.08 -9.96 2.65
C GLY A 285 -19.60 -9.93 4.08
N TYR A 286 -18.76 -10.10 5.10
CA TYR A 286 -19.16 -9.93 6.49
C TYR A 286 -19.65 -8.50 6.79
N MET A 287 -18.99 -7.47 6.25
CA MET A 287 -19.48 -6.09 6.37
C MET A 287 -20.89 -5.97 5.75
N LEU A 288 -21.11 -6.55 4.57
CA LEU A 288 -22.42 -6.57 3.91
C LEU A 288 -23.49 -7.31 4.72
N GLU A 289 -23.17 -8.48 5.26
CA GLU A 289 -24.10 -9.27 6.11
C GLU A 289 -24.47 -8.53 7.41
N LYS A 290 -23.65 -7.57 7.83
CA LYS A 290 -23.93 -6.64 8.94
C LYS A 290 -24.60 -5.33 8.52
N GLY A 291 -25.00 -5.20 7.25
CA GLY A 291 -25.74 -4.04 6.74
C GLY A 291 -24.86 -2.84 6.35
N ALA A 292 -23.55 -3.04 6.18
CA ALA A 292 -22.65 -1.97 5.75
C ALA A 292 -23.03 -1.44 4.37
N THR A 293 -23.03 -0.11 4.22
CA THR A 293 -23.20 0.57 2.92
C THR A 293 -21.93 1.26 2.42
N THR A 294 -20.90 1.29 3.27
CA THR A 294 -19.54 1.81 3.08
C THR A 294 -18.54 0.83 3.69
N ILE A 295 -17.26 0.93 3.30
CA ILE A 295 -16.17 0.10 3.81
C ILE A 295 -15.80 0.59 5.21
N TRP A 296 -15.51 -0.34 6.11
CA TRP A 296 -15.12 -0.03 7.48
C TRP A 296 -13.60 0.03 7.65
N GLU A 297 -13.16 0.74 8.68
CA GLU A 297 -11.77 0.81 9.12
C GLU A 297 -11.27 -0.50 9.72
N ARG A 298 -12.17 -1.23 10.39
CA ARG A 298 -11.91 -2.52 11.04
C ARG A 298 -12.67 -3.63 10.35
N TRP A 299 -12.13 -4.84 10.39
CA TRP A 299 -12.86 -6.03 9.94
C TRP A 299 -13.95 -6.45 10.92
N GLU A 300 -13.78 -6.08 12.19
CA GLU A 300 -14.72 -6.31 13.27
C GLU A 300 -15.94 -5.39 13.14
N TYR A 301 -17.13 -5.88 13.51
CA TYR A 301 -18.28 -5.01 13.72
C TYR A 301 -18.22 -4.45 15.14
N GLU A 302 -17.60 -3.28 15.27
CA GLU A 302 -17.52 -2.56 16.54
C GLU A 302 -18.38 -1.30 16.52
N THR A 303 -18.88 -0.93 17.70
CA THR A 303 -19.65 0.29 17.94
C THR A 303 -19.06 1.02 19.13
N GLY A 304 -18.96 2.35 19.07
CA GLY A 304 -18.42 3.18 20.15
C GLY A 304 -17.57 4.33 19.63
N GLY A 305 -16.73 4.89 20.49
CA GLY A 305 -15.82 5.99 20.16
C GLY A 305 -14.36 5.58 19.97
N SER A 306 -14.06 4.29 19.76
CA SER A 306 -12.71 3.81 19.45
C SER A 306 -12.36 4.03 17.97
N MET A 307 -11.18 3.58 17.55
CA MET A 307 -10.73 3.62 16.15
C MET A 307 -11.46 2.55 15.30
N ASN A 308 -12.74 2.79 15.00
CA ASN A 308 -13.64 1.86 14.31
C ASN A 308 -14.63 2.55 13.35
N SER A 309 -14.14 3.49 12.53
CA SER A 309 -14.94 4.17 11.51
C SER A 309 -15.67 3.17 10.59
N HIS A 310 -16.96 3.39 10.35
CA HIS A 310 -17.74 2.61 9.37
C HIS A 310 -17.71 3.23 7.96
N ASN A 311 -16.83 4.20 7.72
CA ASN A 311 -16.60 4.81 6.41
C ASN A 311 -15.13 5.18 6.25
N HIS A 312 -14.32 4.19 5.85
CA HIS A 312 -12.88 4.29 5.74
C HIS A 312 -12.37 3.60 4.46
N PRO A 313 -11.55 4.25 3.63
CA PRO A 313 -11.28 3.78 2.28
C PRO A 313 -10.12 2.78 2.17
N MET A 314 -9.27 2.63 3.19
CA MET A 314 -8.06 1.81 3.10
C MET A 314 -8.32 0.34 2.75
N MET A 315 -9.45 -0.23 3.18
CA MET A 315 -9.87 -1.60 2.81
C MET A 315 -10.69 -1.65 1.50
N GLY A 316 -10.88 -0.51 0.84
CA GLY A 316 -11.64 -0.37 -0.41
C GLY A 316 -10.84 -0.78 -1.67
N SER A 317 -9.55 -1.08 -1.53
CA SER A 317 -8.63 -1.42 -2.62
C SER A 317 -9.07 -2.62 -3.47
N ILE A 318 -9.94 -3.51 -2.97
CA ILE A 318 -10.60 -4.55 -3.78
C ILE A 318 -11.30 -3.98 -5.02
N GLY A 319 -11.73 -2.71 -4.97
CA GLY A 319 -12.28 -2.01 -6.13
C GLY A 319 -11.35 -2.01 -7.33
N SER A 320 -10.05 -1.75 -7.16
CA SER A 320 -9.11 -1.79 -8.28
C SER A 320 -8.91 -3.22 -8.82
N TRP A 321 -8.99 -4.24 -7.94
CA TRP A 321 -8.89 -5.64 -8.35
C TRP A 321 -10.03 -6.04 -9.31
N PHE A 322 -11.25 -5.57 -9.06
CA PHE A 322 -12.38 -5.78 -9.99
C PHE A 322 -12.11 -5.24 -11.39
N TYR A 323 -11.58 -4.01 -11.51
CA TYR A 323 -11.25 -3.45 -12.81
C TYR A 323 -10.05 -4.15 -13.47
N LYS A 324 -8.97 -4.35 -12.72
CA LYS A 324 -7.70 -4.89 -13.23
C LYS A 324 -7.82 -6.35 -13.70
N TYR A 325 -8.60 -7.18 -13.00
CA TYR A 325 -8.51 -8.62 -13.18
C TYR A 325 -9.83 -9.31 -13.51
N LEU A 326 -10.97 -8.83 -13.00
CA LEU A 326 -12.26 -9.37 -13.42
C LEU A 326 -12.68 -8.76 -14.76
N LEU A 327 -12.54 -7.45 -14.91
CA LEU A 327 -12.85 -6.75 -16.16
C LEU A 327 -11.66 -6.76 -17.14
N GLY A 328 -10.43 -6.83 -16.62
CA GLY A 328 -9.22 -6.89 -17.45
C GLY A 328 -8.74 -5.54 -17.98
N ILE A 329 -9.12 -4.43 -17.36
CA ILE A 329 -8.69 -3.08 -17.76
C ILE A 329 -7.51 -2.65 -16.89
N LYS A 330 -6.37 -2.38 -17.54
CA LYS A 330 -5.15 -1.89 -16.90
C LYS A 330 -4.53 -0.79 -17.78
N PRO A 331 -3.82 0.19 -17.20
CA PRO A 331 -3.04 1.13 -17.99
C PRO A 331 -1.92 0.39 -18.73
N ASP A 332 -1.64 0.79 -19.97
CA ASP A 332 -0.43 0.38 -20.68
C ASP A 332 0.71 1.32 -20.28
N THR A 333 1.62 0.84 -19.46
CA THR A 333 2.74 1.66 -18.97
C THR A 333 3.77 2.01 -20.05
N ASN A 334 3.71 1.38 -21.23
CA ASN A 334 4.53 1.73 -22.39
C ASN A 334 3.88 2.84 -23.25
N HIS A 335 2.56 2.99 -23.17
CA HIS A 335 1.77 4.01 -23.86
C HIS A 335 0.84 4.72 -22.87
N PRO A 336 1.41 5.53 -21.94
CA PRO A 336 0.64 6.17 -20.88
C PRO A 336 -0.34 7.22 -21.42
N GLY A 337 -1.51 7.30 -20.80
CA GLY A 337 -2.58 8.26 -21.16
C GLY A 337 -3.83 7.61 -21.76
#